data_AF-A0A813SPY3-F1
#
_entry.id   AF-A0A813SPY3-F1
#
_cell.length_a   1.000
_cell.length_b   1.000
_cell.length_c   1.000
_cell.angle_alpha   90.00
_cell.angle_beta   90.00
_cell.angle_gamma   90.00
#
_symmetry.space_group_name_H-M   'P 1'
#
loop_
_entity.id
_entity.type
_entity.pdbx_description
1 polymer ?
#
loop_
_entity_poly.entity_id
_entity_poly.type
_entity_poly.pdbx_seq_one_letter_code
_entity_poly.pdbx_strand_id
1 'polypeptide(L)'
;MPSDVPDRTAGGCRRPGKSCTWMYNDACLDGERCATTTVQDSLSDQFTENVVAELNNTYGLKPFVVIGKWSRKKVDFNREINQATLNYPESINAYQSYHMNLENAINQIKQQYGKGLLIDVHGQGVGNFTMVGYLLDSDLLNRDDLQTTLGTITSIEQICSLSNRTECIRGKTSFGTILEANGLGIAYPSTAYPKPGNGTFFEGGYITRNYISKINAIQTELPYDMRAGTYKRMNAIKYAHALIDYMTVNNILLKK
;
A
#
# COMPACT_ATOMS: atom_id res chain seq x y z
N MET A 1 -3.03 17.44 -16.24
CA MET A 1 -1.84 17.58 -15.38
C MET A 1 -1.02 18.74 -15.90
N PRO A 2 -0.25 19.45 -15.07
CA PRO A 2 0.62 20.52 -15.56
C PRO A 2 1.59 19.95 -16.61
N SER A 3 1.53 20.47 -17.83
CA SER A 3 2.44 20.08 -18.93
C SER A 3 3.90 20.39 -18.62
N ASP A 4 4.09 21.40 -17.78
CA ASP A 4 5.38 22.06 -17.57
C ASP A 4 6.23 21.38 -16.49
N VAL A 5 5.62 20.45 -15.73
CA VAL A 5 6.36 19.65 -14.75
C VAL A 5 7.09 18.55 -15.50
N PRO A 6 8.41 18.38 -15.33
CA PRO A 6 9.19 17.36 -16.02
C PRO A 6 8.84 15.94 -15.56
N ASP A 7 9.13 14.97 -16.42
CA ASP A 7 9.09 13.56 -16.03
C ASP A 7 10.30 13.23 -15.14
N ARG A 8 10.07 12.33 -14.18
CA ARG A 8 11.03 11.76 -13.23
C ARG A 8 12.00 10.76 -13.86
N THR A 9 12.16 10.81 -15.18
CA THR A 9 13.00 9.92 -15.98
C THR A 9 14.40 10.47 -16.19
N ALA A 10 14.60 11.78 -16.01
CA ALA A 10 15.88 12.47 -16.15
C ALA A 10 16.27 13.17 -14.83
N GLY A 11 16.90 12.39 -13.95
CA GLY A 11 17.44 12.84 -12.68
C GLY A 11 17.68 11.65 -11.75
N GLY A 12 18.47 11.86 -10.70
CA GLY A 12 18.99 10.75 -9.90
C GLY A 12 20.40 10.36 -10.34
N CYS A 13 21.39 10.50 -9.47
CA CYS A 13 22.75 10.06 -9.74
C CYS A 13 23.41 9.43 -8.51
N ARG A 14 23.97 8.23 -8.69
CA ARG A 14 24.80 7.53 -7.72
C ARG A 14 26.26 7.74 -8.10
N ARG A 15 26.92 8.64 -7.38
CA ARG A 15 28.35 8.94 -7.55
C ARG A 15 29.21 7.96 -6.75
N PRO A 16 30.48 7.74 -7.11
CA PRO A 16 31.37 6.82 -6.40
C PRO A 16 31.40 7.07 -4.88
N GLY A 17 31.17 6.01 -4.10
CA GLY A 17 31.16 6.06 -2.63
C GLY A 17 29.98 6.83 -2.02
N LYS A 18 28.96 7.22 -2.79
CA LYS A 18 27.80 7.98 -2.32
C LYS A 18 26.49 7.25 -2.59
N SER A 19 25.46 7.59 -1.81
CA SER A 19 24.08 7.20 -2.09
C SER A 19 23.52 7.95 -3.31
N CYS A 20 22.38 7.51 -3.81
CA CYS A 20 21.64 8.24 -4.83
C CYS A 20 21.29 9.65 -4.35
N THR A 21 21.60 10.64 -5.18
CA THR A 21 21.13 12.03 -5.05
C THR A 21 20.07 12.29 -6.10
N TRP A 22 19.01 13.02 -5.77
CA TRP A 22 17.82 13.15 -6.62
C TRP A 22 17.58 14.61 -6.99
N MET A 23 18.15 15.04 -8.11
CA MET A 23 18.00 16.40 -8.62
C MET A 23 17.48 16.35 -10.05
N TYR A 24 16.52 17.22 -10.34
CA TYR A 24 15.99 17.42 -11.67
C TYR A 24 17.10 17.91 -12.60
N ASN A 25 17.14 17.38 -13.83
CA ASN A 25 18.17 17.68 -14.83
C ASN A 25 19.62 17.35 -14.41
N ASP A 26 19.85 16.58 -13.35
CA ASP A 26 21.18 16.01 -13.12
C ASP A 26 21.48 15.03 -14.27
N ALA A 27 22.38 15.44 -15.17
CA ALA A 27 22.79 14.64 -16.31
C ALA A 27 23.52 13.36 -15.89
N CYS A 28 23.99 13.26 -14.65
CA CYS A 28 24.71 12.11 -14.09
C CYS A 28 25.86 11.63 -15.01
N LEU A 29 26.69 12.56 -15.46
CA LEU A 29 27.86 12.26 -16.31
C LEU A 29 29.01 11.65 -15.49
N ASP A 30 28.97 11.79 -14.17
CA ASP A 30 30.01 11.42 -13.21
C ASP A 30 29.57 10.28 -12.26
N GLY A 31 28.58 9.49 -12.68
CA GLY A 31 28.06 8.39 -11.87
C GLY A 31 27.09 7.49 -12.62
N GLU A 32 26.35 6.70 -11.86
CA GLU A 32 25.36 5.76 -12.38
C GLU A 32 23.94 6.29 -12.15
N ARG A 33 23.10 6.18 -13.19
CA ARG A 33 21.70 6.60 -13.11
C ARG A 33 20.95 5.78 -12.05
N CYS A 34 20.30 6.46 -11.11
CA CYS A 34 19.48 5.79 -10.11
C CYS A 34 18.14 5.32 -10.71
N ALA A 35 17.70 4.13 -10.31
CA ALA A 35 16.46 3.54 -10.80
C ALA A 35 15.22 4.31 -10.29
N THR A 36 14.28 4.58 -11.20
CA THR A 36 13.02 5.27 -10.92
C THR A 36 11.87 4.45 -11.48
N THR A 37 10.89 4.14 -10.62
CA THR A 37 9.63 3.53 -11.04
C THR A 37 8.69 4.60 -11.58
N THR A 38 8.20 4.42 -12.81
CA THR A 38 7.30 5.37 -13.48
C THR A 38 6.00 4.75 -13.97
N VAL A 39 5.86 3.43 -13.82
CA VAL A 39 4.66 2.69 -14.25
C VAL A 39 3.47 3.13 -13.41
N GLN A 40 2.33 3.36 -14.06
CA GLN A 40 1.09 3.74 -13.41
C GLN A 40 0.26 2.49 -13.06
N ASP A 41 -0.34 2.52 -11.88
CA ASP A 41 -1.21 1.45 -11.39
C ASP A 41 -2.63 1.67 -11.92
N SER A 42 -2.83 1.51 -13.23
CA SER A 42 -4.06 1.87 -13.96
C SER A 42 -5.33 1.32 -13.31
N LEU A 43 -6.35 2.16 -13.06
CA LEU A 43 -7.64 1.80 -12.45
C LEU A 43 -7.63 1.51 -10.93
N SER A 44 -6.50 1.68 -10.23
CA SER A 44 -6.46 1.59 -8.75
C SER A 44 -7.31 2.67 -8.07
N ASP A 45 -7.34 3.87 -8.65
CA ASP A 45 -8.17 4.99 -8.20
C ASP A 45 -9.67 4.68 -8.34
N GLN A 46 -10.12 4.28 -9.53
CA GLN A 46 -11.51 3.89 -9.77
C GLN A 46 -11.93 2.70 -8.91
N PHE A 47 -11.05 1.72 -8.71
CA PHE A 47 -11.32 0.60 -7.81
C PHE A 47 -11.55 1.10 -6.37
N THR A 48 -10.67 1.96 -5.87
CA THR A 48 -10.76 2.54 -4.52
C THR A 48 -12.04 3.38 -4.35
N GLU A 49 -12.39 4.21 -5.35
CA GLU A 49 -13.63 4.99 -5.35
C GLU A 49 -14.87 4.08 -5.26
N ASN A 50 -14.88 2.94 -5.96
CA ASN A 50 -15.97 1.96 -5.87
C ASN A 50 -16.04 1.25 -4.51
N VAL A 51 -14.89 0.91 -3.90
CA VAL A 51 -14.84 0.34 -2.54
C VAL A 51 -15.46 1.30 -1.55
N VAL A 52 -15.11 2.58 -1.62
CA VAL A 52 -15.60 3.63 -0.70
C VAL A 52 -17.09 3.88 -0.91
N ALA A 53 -17.56 3.88 -2.16
CA ALA A 53 -18.98 3.98 -2.46
C ALA A 53 -19.76 2.82 -1.82
N GLU A 54 -19.24 1.59 -1.89
CA GLU A 54 -19.88 0.43 -1.26
C GLU A 54 -19.90 0.54 0.27
N LEU A 55 -18.76 0.92 0.88
CA LEU A 55 -18.69 1.14 2.33
C LEU A 55 -19.73 2.15 2.83
N ASN A 56 -19.95 3.22 2.06
CA ASN A 56 -20.97 4.22 2.37
C ASN A 56 -22.39 3.70 2.14
N ASN A 57 -22.66 3.05 1.01
CA ASN A 57 -24.01 2.63 0.64
C ASN A 57 -24.55 1.51 1.53
N THR A 58 -23.70 0.55 1.88
CA THR A 58 -24.11 -0.66 2.61
C THR A 58 -23.96 -0.52 4.12
N TYR A 59 -22.92 0.18 4.60
CA TYR A 59 -22.62 0.29 6.03
C TYR A 59 -22.77 1.71 6.59
N GLY A 60 -23.06 2.70 5.74
CA GLY A 60 -23.08 4.11 6.14
C GLY A 60 -21.74 4.57 6.70
N LEU A 61 -20.62 4.01 6.21
CA LEU A 61 -19.27 4.34 6.63
C LEU A 61 -18.62 5.28 5.60
N LYS A 62 -17.92 6.30 6.11
CA LYS A 62 -17.25 7.32 5.28
C LYS A 62 -15.75 7.30 5.59
N PRO A 63 -14.98 6.34 5.05
CA PRO A 63 -13.54 6.37 5.23
C PRO A 63 -12.95 7.62 4.54
N PHE A 64 -11.82 8.10 5.05
CA PHE A 64 -11.02 9.09 4.33
C PHE A 64 -10.36 8.43 3.12
N VAL A 65 -10.24 9.17 2.01
CA VAL A 65 -9.63 8.69 0.76
C VAL A 65 -8.72 9.78 0.22
N VAL A 66 -7.45 9.44 -0.01
CA VAL A 66 -6.46 10.35 -0.61
C VAL A 66 -5.91 9.71 -1.88
N ILE A 67 -6.32 10.23 -3.04
CA ILE A 67 -5.89 9.71 -4.35
C ILE A 67 -4.90 10.69 -4.98
N GLY A 68 -3.70 10.19 -5.30
CA GLY A 68 -2.72 10.94 -6.08
C GLY A 68 -3.20 11.09 -7.53
N LYS A 69 -3.77 12.25 -7.89
CA LYS A 69 -4.21 12.54 -9.27
C LYS A 69 -3.07 12.91 -10.23
N TRP A 70 -1.82 12.89 -9.75
CA TRP A 70 -0.62 13.08 -10.56
C TRP A 70 -0.06 11.74 -11.03
N SER A 71 0.50 11.70 -12.23
CA SER A 71 1.15 10.50 -12.75
C SER A 71 2.40 10.20 -11.92
N ARG A 72 2.68 8.91 -11.68
CA ARG A 72 3.94 8.46 -11.05
C ARG A 72 5.17 8.95 -11.82
N LYS A 73 5.03 9.20 -13.13
CA LYS A 73 6.05 9.86 -13.96
C LYS A 73 6.39 11.27 -13.51
N LYS A 74 5.47 12.00 -12.87
CA LYS A 74 5.71 13.37 -12.39
C LYS A 74 6.07 13.37 -10.91
N VAL A 75 5.28 12.67 -10.10
CA VAL A 75 5.47 12.56 -8.65
C VAL A 75 5.14 11.14 -8.21
N ASP A 76 6.09 10.48 -7.54
CA ASP A 76 5.85 9.17 -6.93
C ASP A 76 5.60 9.34 -5.43
N PHE A 77 4.34 9.50 -5.05
CA PHE A 77 3.93 9.68 -3.66
C PHE A 77 4.31 8.49 -2.76
N ASN A 78 4.67 7.34 -3.33
CA ASN A 78 5.12 6.17 -2.58
C ASN A 78 6.67 6.05 -2.54
N ARG A 79 7.37 7.20 -2.47
CA ARG A 79 8.82 7.34 -2.27
C ARG A 79 9.14 8.49 -1.31
N GLU A 80 10.38 8.52 -0.83
CA GLU A 80 10.92 9.66 -0.07
C GLU A 80 10.95 10.92 -0.93
N ILE A 81 10.70 12.10 -0.35
CA ILE A 81 10.40 13.34 -1.08
C ILE A 81 11.42 13.69 -2.17
N ASN A 82 12.72 13.53 -1.92
CA ASN A 82 13.75 13.88 -2.90
C ASN A 82 13.65 12.95 -4.11
N GLN A 83 13.53 11.64 -3.85
CA GLN A 83 13.33 10.66 -4.92
C GLN A 83 12.00 10.89 -5.64
N ALA A 84 10.91 11.11 -4.90
CA ALA A 84 9.56 11.27 -5.40
C ALA A 84 9.40 12.46 -6.35
N THR A 85 10.21 13.50 -6.18
CA THR A 85 10.04 14.80 -6.84
C THR A 85 11.22 15.22 -7.70
N LEU A 86 12.37 14.54 -7.58
CA LEU A 86 13.68 15.00 -8.06
C LEU A 86 13.99 16.44 -7.62
N ASN A 87 13.49 16.85 -6.46
CA ASN A 87 13.60 18.22 -5.95
C ASN A 87 13.05 19.30 -6.90
N TYR A 88 12.11 18.94 -7.78
CA TYR A 88 11.41 19.91 -8.62
C TYR A 88 10.32 20.65 -7.79
N PRO A 89 10.29 21.99 -7.75
CA PRO A 89 9.44 22.75 -6.81
C PRO A 89 7.94 22.41 -6.87
N GLU A 90 7.36 22.34 -8.06
CA GLU A 90 5.95 22.04 -8.26
C GLU A 90 5.62 20.58 -7.85
N SER A 91 6.56 19.67 -8.07
CA SER A 91 6.45 18.27 -7.63
C SER A 91 6.51 18.16 -6.11
N ILE A 92 7.37 18.96 -5.45
CA ILE A 92 7.42 19.08 -3.98
C ILE A 92 6.08 19.57 -3.43
N ASN A 93 5.49 20.61 -4.02
CA ASN A 93 4.20 21.13 -3.58
C ASN A 93 3.08 20.07 -3.68
N ALA A 94 3.03 19.33 -4.79
CA ALA A 94 2.08 18.24 -4.97
C ALA A 94 2.31 17.12 -3.94
N TYR A 95 3.55 16.72 -3.71
CA TYR A 95 3.94 15.71 -2.73
C TYR A 95 3.52 16.10 -1.31
N GLN A 96 3.87 17.32 -0.89
CA GLN A 96 3.53 17.83 0.44
C GLN A 96 2.02 17.90 0.64
N SER A 97 1.26 18.35 -0.36
CA SER A 97 -0.20 18.38 -0.30
C SER A 97 -0.79 16.97 -0.11
N TYR A 98 -0.31 15.98 -0.85
CA TYR A 98 -0.74 14.58 -0.70
C TYR A 98 -0.47 14.06 0.72
N HIS A 99 0.77 14.17 1.20
CA HIS A 99 1.17 13.64 2.50
C HIS A 99 0.53 14.39 3.68
N MET A 100 0.29 15.69 3.55
CA MET A 100 -0.42 16.50 4.54
C MET A 100 -1.89 16.06 4.66
N ASN A 101 -2.58 15.80 3.55
CA ASN A 101 -3.96 15.28 3.60
C ASN A 101 -4.03 13.89 4.25
N LEU A 102 -3.06 13.01 3.93
CA LEU A 102 -2.97 11.69 4.53
C LEU A 102 -2.72 11.77 6.05
N GLU A 103 -1.79 12.64 6.48
CA GLU A 103 -1.51 12.87 7.90
C GLU A 103 -2.72 13.46 8.64
N ASN A 104 -3.41 14.43 8.05
CA ASN A 104 -4.62 15.02 8.63
C ASN A 104 -5.72 13.97 8.84
N ALA A 105 -5.96 13.11 7.85
CA ALA A 105 -6.92 12.02 7.96
C ALA A 105 -6.54 11.03 9.08
N ILE A 106 -5.28 10.62 9.15
CA ILE A 106 -4.77 9.73 10.20
C ILE A 106 -4.95 10.36 11.59
N ASN A 107 -4.60 11.65 11.73
CA ASN A 107 -4.75 12.35 13.01
C ASN A 107 -6.22 12.44 13.44
N GLN A 108 -7.14 12.73 12.52
CA GLN A 108 -8.58 12.74 12.82
C GLN A 108 -9.08 11.35 13.25
N ILE A 109 -8.68 10.28 12.54
CA ILE A 109 -9.04 8.91 12.91
C ILE A 109 -8.55 8.59 14.33
N LYS A 110 -7.28 8.89 14.63
CA LYS A 110 -6.71 8.63 15.96
C LYS A 110 -7.40 9.42 17.06
N GLN A 111 -7.70 10.70 16.82
CA GLN A 111 -8.37 11.56 17.80
C GLN A 111 -9.79 11.09 18.10
N GLN A 112 -10.53 10.67 17.07
CA GLN A 112 -11.93 10.29 17.21
C GLN A 112 -12.12 8.84 17.66
N TYR A 113 -11.25 7.93 17.22
CA TYR A 113 -11.45 6.48 17.36
C TYR A 113 -10.30 5.77 18.09
N GLY A 114 -9.16 6.42 18.36
CA GLY A 114 -7.99 5.83 19.02
C GLY A 114 -7.21 4.80 18.19
N LYS A 115 -7.87 4.11 17.26
CA LYS A 115 -7.29 3.12 16.34
C LYS A 115 -7.89 3.26 14.94
N GLY A 116 -7.16 2.77 13.95
CA GLY A 116 -7.61 2.73 12.57
C GLY A 116 -6.70 1.88 11.69
N LEU A 117 -7.03 1.86 10.41
CA LEU A 117 -6.31 1.10 9.38
C LEU A 117 -6.14 1.97 8.13
N LEU A 118 -4.90 2.09 7.68
CA LEU A 118 -4.51 2.63 6.39
C LEU A 118 -4.33 1.48 5.40
N ILE A 119 -5.06 1.51 4.28
CA ILE A 119 -4.86 0.59 3.17
C ILE A 119 -4.23 1.37 2.02
N ASP A 120 -2.99 1.03 1.68
CA ASP A 120 -2.27 1.55 0.51
C ASP A 120 -2.61 0.67 -0.71
N VAL A 121 -3.54 1.15 -1.55
CA VAL A 121 -4.09 0.39 -2.68
C VAL A 121 -3.23 0.58 -3.92
N HIS A 122 -2.63 -0.51 -4.39
CA HIS A 122 -1.78 -0.58 -5.55
C HIS A 122 -2.28 -1.59 -6.58
N GLY A 123 -1.66 -1.57 -7.76
CA GLY A 123 -1.96 -2.47 -8.84
C GLY A 123 -0.69 -3.12 -9.38
N GLN A 124 -0.72 -4.44 -9.58
CA GLN A 124 0.42 -5.20 -10.10
C GLN A 124 0.10 -5.91 -11.44
N GLY A 125 1.16 -6.21 -12.20
CA GLY A 125 1.10 -6.90 -13.50
C GLY A 125 1.93 -8.19 -13.57
N VAL A 126 2.32 -8.74 -12.43
CA VAL A 126 3.11 -9.98 -12.28
C VAL A 126 2.24 -11.24 -12.42
N GLY A 127 1.02 -11.24 -11.89
CA GLY A 127 0.16 -12.42 -11.92
C GLY A 127 -1.28 -12.17 -11.48
N ASN A 128 -2.11 -13.23 -11.45
CA ASN A 128 -3.52 -13.13 -11.06
C ASN A 128 -3.74 -13.51 -9.59
N PHE A 129 -3.12 -12.74 -8.69
CA PHE A 129 -3.25 -12.90 -7.24
C PHE A 129 -3.06 -11.56 -6.55
N THR A 130 -3.66 -11.40 -5.37
CA THR A 130 -3.45 -10.24 -4.51
C THR A 130 -2.23 -10.45 -3.63
N MET A 131 -1.40 -9.42 -3.45
CA MET A 131 -0.34 -9.44 -2.43
C MET A 131 -0.72 -8.48 -1.31
N VAL A 132 -0.72 -8.96 -0.08
CA VAL A 132 -1.00 -8.20 1.13
C VAL A 132 0.31 -7.94 1.86
N GLY A 133 0.83 -6.73 1.68
CA GLY A 133 2.10 -6.28 2.22
C GLY A 133 2.00 -5.81 3.66
N TYR A 134 2.71 -6.51 4.54
CA TYR A 134 2.78 -6.29 5.99
C TYR A 134 4.12 -5.72 6.47
N LEU A 135 4.94 -5.22 5.54
CA LEU A 135 6.36 -4.88 5.74
C LEU A 135 7.22 -6.07 6.21
N LEU A 136 6.86 -7.26 5.71
CA LEU A 136 7.59 -8.50 5.92
C LEU A 136 8.02 -9.01 4.55
N ASP A 137 9.34 -9.16 4.38
CA ASP A 137 9.89 -9.66 3.13
C ASP A 137 9.56 -11.14 2.89
N SER A 138 9.80 -11.59 1.65
CA SER A 138 9.56 -12.98 1.26
C SER A 138 10.37 -13.96 2.10
N ASP A 139 11.60 -13.62 2.48
CA ASP A 139 12.47 -14.51 3.26
C ASP A 139 11.87 -14.79 4.64
N LEU A 140 11.36 -13.76 5.30
CA LEU A 140 10.62 -13.86 6.56
C LEU A 140 9.30 -14.63 6.37
N LEU A 141 8.48 -14.26 5.39
CA LEU A 141 7.18 -14.89 5.16
C LEU A 141 7.29 -16.38 4.80
N ASN A 142 8.39 -16.78 4.14
CA ASN A 142 8.64 -18.16 3.75
C ASN A 142 9.09 -19.05 4.92
N ARG A 143 9.42 -18.48 6.09
CA ARG A 143 9.79 -19.26 7.28
C ARG A 143 8.61 -20.05 7.85
N ASP A 144 8.90 -21.27 8.28
CA ASP A 144 7.96 -22.11 9.02
C ASP A 144 7.77 -21.63 10.46
N ASP A 145 8.85 -21.14 11.09
CA ASP A 145 8.90 -20.62 12.46
C ASP A 145 8.60 -19.10 12.54
N LEU A 146 7.73 -18.60 11.64
CA LEU A 146 7.39 -17.17 11.52
C LEU A 146 7.04 -16.53 12.87
N GLN A 147 6.27 -17.22 13.73
CA GLN A 147 5.88 -16.71 15.04
C GLN A 147 7.08 -16.33 15.92
N THR A 148 8.12 -17.16 15.95
CA THR A 148 9.34 -16.92 16.73
C THR A 148 10.12 -15.75 16.16
N THR A 149 10.24 -15.70 14.82
CA THR A 149 10.95 -14.62 14.12
C THR A 149 10.25 -13.26 14.30
N LEU A 150 8.92 -13.24 14.30
CA LEU A 150 8.14 -12.01 14.46
C LEU A 150 8.19 -11.41 15.86
N GLY A 151 8.63 -12.12 16.90
CA GLY A 151 8.71 -11.60 18.27
C GLY A 151 9.59 -10.35 18.44
N THR A 152 10.33 -9.95 17.40
CA THR A 152 11.25 -8.80 17.36
C THR A 152 10.85 -7.68 16.37
N ILE A 153 9.82 -7.91 15.54
CA ILE A 153 9.45 -7.00 14.43
C ILE A 153 8.14 -6.28 14.76
N THR A 154 8.11 -4.96 14.70
CA THR A 154 7.03 -4.12 15.27
C THR A 154 5.96 -3.69 14.26
N SER A 155 5.95 -4.20 13.03
CA SER A 155 5.22 -3.57 11.93
C SER A 155 3.69 -3.57 12.06
N ILE A 156 3.04 -4.39 12.90
CA ILE A 156 1.55 -4.41 12.99
C ILE A 156 1.05 -4.64 14.42
N GLU A 157 1.59 -3.88 15.37
CA GLU A 157 1.29 -4.09 16.79
C GLU A 157 -0.16 -3.80 17.20
N GLN A 158 -0.89 -2.93 16.49
CA GLN A 158 -2.26 -2.58 16.90
C GLN A 158 -3.35 -3.44 16.22
N ILE A 159 -3.02 -4.30 15.24
CA ILE A 159 -3.97 -5.28 14.66
C ILE A 159 -3.65 -6.69 15.14
N CYS A 160 -2.37 -7.05 15.16
CA CYS A 160 -1.93 -8.38 15.47
C CYS A 160 -1.29 -8.41 16.86
N SER A 161 -2.02 -8.90 17.87
CA SER A 161 -1.41 -9.17 19.18
C SER A 161 -0.18 -10.07 19.03
N LEU A 162 0.84 -9.89 19.87
CA LEU A 162 2.09 -10.66 19.79
C LEU A 162 1.85 -12.17 19.75
N SER A 163 0.92 -12.66 20.56
CA SER A 163 0.54 -14.09 20.64
C SER A 163 -0.23 -14.61 19.41
N ASN A 164 -0.71 -13.75 18.52
CA ASN A 164 -1.57 -14.12 17.39
C ASN A 164 -1.09 -13.58 16.03
N ARG A 165 0.19 -13.18 15.93
CA ARG A 165 0.73 -12.56 14.70
C ARG A 165 0.67 -13.46 13.48
N THR A 166 1.02 -14.73 13.64
CA THR A 166 0.95 -15.69 12.52
C THR A 166 -0.49 -15.84 12.00
N GLU A 167 -1.47 -15.88 12.90
CA GLU A 167 -2.90 -15.99 12.54
C GLU A 167 -3.38 -14.75 11.78
N CYS A 168 -2.97 -13.58 12.23
CA CYS A 168 -3.29 -12.28 11.64
C CYS A 168 -2.61 -12.05 10.27
N ILE A 169 -1.43 -12.63 10.05
CA ILE A 169 -0.68 -12.47 8.79
C ILE A 169 -1.10 -13.52 7.77
N ARG A 170 -1.19 -14.80 8.16
CA ARG A 170 -1.41 -15.91 7.22
C ARG A 170 -2.36 -17.00 7.72
N GLY A 171 -3.04 -16.79 8.85
CA GLY A 171 -4.07 -17.71 9.36
C GLY A 171 -5.48 -17.31 8.97
N LYS A 172 -6.48 -17.80 9.69
CA LYS A 172 -7.90 -17.64 9.33
C LYS A 172 -8.38 -16.20 9.46
N THR A 173 -7.79 -15.42 10.36
CA THR A 173 -8.14 -14.00 10.53
C THR A 173 -7.32 -13.05 9.66
N SER A 174 -6.40 -13.58 8.84
CA SER A 174 -5.59 -12.75 7.95
C SER A 174 -6.39 -12.14 6.82
N PHE A 175 -5.93 -10.98 6.34
CA PHE A 175 -6.63 -10.28 5.28
C PHE A 175 -6.64 -11.09 3.97
N GLY A 176 -5.56 -11.81 3.65
CA GLY A 176 -5.52 -12.71 2.49
C GLY A 176 -6.59 -13.79 2.54
N THR A 177 -6.75 -14.48 3.68
CA THR A 177 -7.81 -15.49 3.85
C THR A 177 -9.21 -14.88 3.70
N ILE A 178 -9.42 -13.67 4.24
CA ILE A 178 -10.71 -13.00 4.19
C ILE A 178 -11.05 -12.51 2.78
N LEU A 179 -10.06 -12.07 2.00
CA LEU A 179 -10.22 -11.75 0.58
C LEU A 179 -10.63 -13.00 -0.22
N GLU A 180 -9.96 -14.13 0.02
CA GLU A 180 -10.30 -15.42 -0.59
C GLU A 180 -11.73 -15.86 -0.26
N ALA A 181 -12.11 -15.79 1.01
CA ALA A 181 -13.46 -16.13 1.48
C ALA A 181 -14.55 -15.25 0.87
N ASN A 182 -14.23 -13.99 0.54
CA ASN A 182 -15.13 -13.07 -0.17
C ASN A 182 -15.10 -13.27 -1.70
N GLY A 183 -14.42 -14.31 -2.20
CA GLY A 183 -14.42 -14.69 -3.60
C GLY A 183 -13.62 -13.75 -4.50
N LEU A 184 -12.49 -13.24 -3.99
CA LEU A 184 -11.55 -12.37 -4.73
C LEU A 184 -10.33 -13.12 -5.30
N GLY A 185 -10.34 -14.45 -5.26
CA GLY A 185 -9.25 -15.28 -5.77
C GLY A 185 -8.07 -15.36 -4.81
N ILE A 186 -6.93 -15.83 -5.31
CA ILE A 186 -5.72 -16.13 -4.53
C ILE A 186 -5.16 -14.85 -3.91
N ALA A 187 -4.80 -14.91 -2.62
CA ALA A 187 -4.10 -13.84 -1.93
C ALA A 187 -2.92 -14.36 -1.11
N TYR A 188 -1.79 -13.66 -1.18
CA TYR A 188 -0.61 -13.95 -0.36
C TYR A 188 -0.39 -12.84 0.67
N PRO A 189 -0.03 -13.16 1.92
CA PRO A 189 -0.17 -14.46 2.55
C PRO A 189 -1.62 -14.72 3.02
N SER A 190 -2.03 -15.99 3.03
CA SER A 190 -3.33 -16.48 3.52
C SER A 190 -3.22 -17.90 4.10
N THR A 191 -4.31 -18.46 4.60
CA THR A 191 -4.32 -19.85 5.12
C THR A 191 -4.05 -20.85 4.00
N ALA A 192 -4.64 -20.65 2.81
CA ALA A 192 -4.47 -21.51 1.67
C ALA A 192 -3.12 -21.26 0.96
N TYR A 193 -2.63 -20.02 1.00
CA TYR A 193 -1.41 -19.57 0.34
C TYR A 193 -0.50 -18.80 1.32
N PRO A 194 0.10 -19.49 2.30
CA PRO A 194 0.78 -18.86 3.44
C PRO A 194 2.10 -18.18 3.11
N LYS A 195 2.66 -18.44 1.92
CA LYS A 195 4.03 -18.10 1.55
C LYS A 195 4.07 -17.62 0.09
N PRO A 196 4.77 -16.51 -0.21
CA PRO A 196 4.97 -16.08 -1.60
C PRO A 196 5.96 -16.96 -2.38
N GLY A 197 6.75 -17.79 -1.69
CA GLY A 197 7.79 -18.61 -2.32
C GLY A 197 8.89 -17.74 -2.94
N ASN A 198 9.40 -18.14 -4.10
CA ASN A 198 10.44 -17.41 -4.83
C ASN A 198 9.86 -16.38 -5.83
N GLY A 199 8.54 -16.18 -5.83
CA GLY A 199 7.88 -15.22 -6.70
C GLY A 199 8.07 -13.78 -6.24
N THR A 200 7.79 -12.83 -7.13
CA THR A 200 7.74 -11.41 -6.76
C THR A 200 6.66 -11.20 -5.70
N PHE A 201 7.03 -10.53 -4.62
CA PHE A 201 6.11 -10.11 -3.57
C PHE A 201 6.45 -8.67 -3.18
N PHE A 202 5.44 -7.82 -3.13
CA PHE A 202 5.61 -6.44 -2.66
C PHE A 202 5.13 -6.35 -1.21
N GLU A 203 6.09 -6.34 -0.29
CA GLU A 203 5.85 -6.31 1.16
C GLU A 203 5.29 -4.96 1.67
N GLY A 204 5.41 -3.90 0.89
CA GLY A 204 4.98 -2.55 1.24
C GLY A 204 5.93 -1.46 0.77
N GLY A 205 5.38 -0.27 0.59
CA GLY A 205 6.06 0.91 0.07
C GLY A 205 6.49 1.91 1.14
N TYR A 206 6.85 3.10 0.67
CA TYR A 206 7.20 4.23 1.52
C TYR A 206 6.01 4.68 2.39
N ILE A 207 4.79 4.71 1.85
CA ILE A 207 3.58 5.12 2.57
C ILE A 207 3.38 4.22 3.78
N THR A 208 3.31 2.90 3.59
CA THR A 208 3.15 1.98 4.72
C THR A 208 4.29 2.13 5.73
N ARG A 209 5.56 2.13 5.30
CA ARG A 209 6.71 2.36 6.20
C ARG A 209 6.66 3.67 6.98
N ASN A 210 6.27 4.76 6.33
CA ASN A 210 6.29 6.10 6.92
C ASN A 210 5.16 6.32 7.93
N TYR A 211 4.01 5.69 7.72
CA TYR A 211 2.82 5.91 8.56
C TYR A 211 2.56 4.79 9.59
N ILE A 212 3.29 3.68 9.55
CA ILE A 212 3.03 2.53 10.42
C ILE A 212 3.14 2.82 11.92
N SER A 213 4.01 3.76 12.30
CA SER A 213 4.14 4.21 13.70
C SER A 213 2.98 5.09 14.16
N LYS A 214 2.19 5.63 13.21
CA LYS A 214 1.05 6.50 13.48
C LYS A 214 -0.25 5.71 13.48
N ILE A 215 -0.43 4.77 12.55
CA ILE A 215 -1.63 3.97 12.34
C ILE A 215 -1.23 2.62 11.76
N ASN A 216 -2.01 1.57 11.97
CA ASN A 216 -1.78 0.33 11.23
C ASN A 216 -1.87 0.59 9.73
N ALA A 217 -0.92 0.05 8.97
CA ALA A 217 -0.86 0.24 7.53
C ALA A 217 -0.56 -1.09 6.83
N ILE A 218 -1.34 -1.37 5.78
CA ILE A 218 -1.20 -2.56 4.94
C ILE A 218 -1.18 -2.08 3.49
N GLN A 219 -0.32 -2.67 2.67
CA GLN A 219 -0.36 -2.47 1.22
C GLN A 219 -1.13 -3.61 0.56
N THR A 220 -1.96 -3.30 -0.43
CA THR A 220 -2.54 -4.34 -1.30
C THR A 220 -2.16 -4.12 -2.74
N GLU A 221 -1.49 -5.10 -3.34
CA GLU A 221 -1.20 -5.14 -4.77
C GLU A 221 -2.25 -5.97 -5.48
N LEU A 222 -3.16 -5.29 -6.16
CA LEU A 222 -4.31 -5.94 -6.79
C LEU A 222 -3.97 -6.33 -8.25
N PRO A 223 -4.28 -7.57 -8.67
CA PRO A 223 -4.06 -7.99 -10.05
C PRO A 223 -4.94 -7.17 -11.00
N TYR A 224 -4.53 -7.06 -12.26
CA TYR A 224 -5.25 -6.24 -13.25
C TYR A 224 -6.74 -6.62 -13.38
N ASP A 225 -7.04 -7.92 -13.44
CA ASP A 225 -8.42 -8.43 -13.60
C ASP A 225 -9.32 -8.11 -12.40
N MET A 226 -8.75 -7.87 -11.22
CA MET A 226 -9.51 -7.44 -10.06
C MET A 226 -10.03 -6.01 -10.21
N ARG A 227 -9.30 -5.16 -10.94
CA ARG A 227 -9.57 -3.72 -11.07
C ARG A 227 -10.13 -3.33 -12.44
N ALA A 228 -10.16 -4.26 -13.40
CA ALA A 228 -10.55 -4.03 -14.78
C ALA A 228 -11.75 -4.90 -15.24
N GLY A 229 -12.21 -4.65 -16.46
CA GLY A 229 -13.24 -5.46 -17.12
C GLY A 229 -14.63 -5.40 -16.48
N THR A 230 -15.48 -6.37 -16.83
CA THR A 230 -16.89 -6.44 -16.44
C THR A 230 -17.08 -6.62 -14.93
N TYR A 231 -16.12 -7.25 -14.24
CA TYR A 231 -16.23 -7.60 -12.83
C TYR A 231 -15.65 -6.55 -11.87
N LYS A 232 -14.99 -5.48 -12.35
CA LYS A 232 -14.31 -4.49 -11.50
C LYS A 232 -15.17 -3.92 -10.36
N ARG A 233 -16.45 -3.64 -10.63
CA ARG A 233 -17.37 -3.11 -9.62
C ARG A 233 -17.76 -4.17 -8.60
N MET A 234 -18.05 -5.40 -9.05
CA MET A 234 -18.34 -6.52 -8.14
C MET A 234 -17.14 -6.87 -7.27
N ASN A 235 -15.92 -6.80 -7.82
CA ASN A 235 -14.69 -7.03 -7.06
C ASN A 235 -14.46 -5.94 -6.01
N ALA A 236 -14.74 -4.66 -6.33
CA ALA A 236 -14.70 -3.59 -5.35
C ALA A 236 -15.72 -3.79 -4.22
N ILE A 237 -16.93 -4.27 -4.54
CA ILE A 237 -17.97 -4.60 -3.54
C ILE A 237 -17.49 -5.71 -2.60
N LYS A 238 -17.00 -6.82 -3.17
CA LYS A 238 -16.43 -7.93 -2.40
C LYS A 238 -15.26 -7.49 -1.52
N TYR A 239 -14.41 -6.58 -2.02
CA TYR A 239 -13.28 -6.05 -1.27
C TYR A 239 -13.75 -5.16 -0.11
N ALA A 240 -14.80 -4.36 -0.30
CA ALA A 240 -15.41 -3.59 0.78
C ALA A 240 -15.97 -4.50 1.89
N HIS A 241 -16.65 -5.60 1.53
CA HIS A 241 -17.11 -6.59 2.51
C HIS A 241 -15.94 -7.27 3.23
N ALA A 242 -14.90 -7.67 2.48
CA ALA A 242 -13.69 -8.25 3.05
C ALA A 242 -12.99 -7.30 4.04
N LEU A 243 -12.98 -5.99 3.77
CA LEU A 243 -12.46 -4.99 4.71
C LEU A 243 -13.29 -4.94 6.00
N ILE A 244 -14.61 -4.96 5.91
CA ILE A 244 -15.48 -4.99 7.10
C ILE A 244 -15.28 -6.27 7.90
N ASP A 245 -15.20 -7.42 7.25
CA ASP A 245 -14.92 -8.70 7.89
C ASP A 245 -13.57 -8.68 8.60
N TYR A 246 -12.51 -8.24 7.90
CA TYR A 246 -11.16 -8.14 8.45
C TYR A 246 -11.09 -7.19 9.65
N MET A 247 -11.69 -6.01 9.53
CA MET A 247 -11.75 -5.03 10.62
C MET A 247 -12.60 -5.50 11.79
N THR A 248 -13.64 -6.30 11.56
CA THR A 248 -14.49 -6.85 12.63
C THR A 248 -13.77 -7.96 13.38
N VAL A 249 -13.24 -8.95 12.67
CA VAL A 249 -12.56 -10.12 13.25
C VAL A 249 -11.32 -9.69 14.05
N ASN A 250 -10.61 -8.65 13.60
CA ASN A 250 -9.42 -8.14 14.28
C ASN A 250 -9.71 -6.95 15.20
N ASN A 251 -10.97 -6.71 15.57
CA ASN A 251 -11.39 -5.65 16.49
C ASN A 251 -10.87 -4.25 16.12
N ILE A 252 -10.77 -3.92 14.84
CA ILE A 252 -10.39 -2.58 14.35
C ILE A 252 -11.63 -1.68 14.26
N LEU A 253 -12.76 -2.24 13.81
CA LEU A 253 -14.00 -1.48 13.66
C LEU A 253 -14.56 -1.16 15.06
N LEU A 254 -14.70 0.13 15.37
CA LEU A 254 -15.48 0.54 16.54
C LEU A 254 -16.95 0.53 16.16
N LYS A 255 -17.77 -0.15 16.97
CA LYS A 255 -19.22 -0.05 16.88
C LYS A 255 -19.60 1.42 17.09
N LYS A 256 -20.42 1.94 16.18
CA LYS A 256 -21.02 3.28 16.29
C LYS A 256 -21.75 3.42 17.63
#